data_AF-E7QSD1-F1
#
_entry.id   AF-E7QSD1-F1
#
_cell.length_a   1.000
_cell.length_b   1.000
_cell.length_c   1.000
_cell.angle_alpha   90.00
_cell.angle_beta   90.00
_cell.angle_gamma   90.00
#
_symmetry.space_group_name_H-M   'P 1'
#
loop_
_entity.id
_entity.type
_entity.pdbx_description
1 polymer ?
#
loop_
_entity_poly.entity_id
_entity_poly.type
_entity_poly.pdbx_seq_one_letter_code
_entity_poly.pdbx_strand_id
1 'polypeptide(L)'
;MAGDDKYPESTGRRRFVKGVVGSATLTGVGVGAGAALKTATSPSGEGGGTTQYMAVENIAGPAPRGMPQIPIEIDSEGYLKGQFPEAKKVQKGGQEVVVAEKKIGGMTYSPEWFQYCGVQTYKGVDPEADQDNYFRYKKGAQYEWQADVEAGGKVHVDDFSDYKTWGNGIGKSGLGKPATVTWRSQDVDSSQTLTVQVLRSPLIEKKDNEWVNASTDKGFVAWLNKCTHFCCVPKFKGIAGSAKFNAQDDVYCPCHQSVYDPFSLVKKSFVALPRPEGDS
;
A
#
# COMPACT_ATOMS: atom_id res chain seq x y z
N MET A 1 -20.91 -0.52 -54.49
CA MET A 1 -19.92 -1.44 -53.87
C MET A 1 -18.71 -0.65 -53.43
N ALA A 2 -18.48 -0.59 -52.11
CA ALA A 2 -17.36 -0.03 -51.34
C ALA A 2 -17.95 0.69 -50.11
N GLY A 3 -17.66 0.36 -48.86
CA GLY A 3 -16.91 -0.74 -48.27
C GLY A 3 -17.28 -0.78 -46.79
N ASP A 4 -17.36 -1.99 -46.22
CA ASP A 4 -17.70 -2.22 -44.82
C ASP A 4 -16.79 -1.40 -43.88
N ASP A 5 -17.45 -0.63 -43.01
CA ASP A 5 -16.79 0.11 -41.93
C ASP A 5 -16.17 -0.90 -40.96
N LYS A 6 -14.83 -0.92 -40.93
CA LYS A 6 -14.01 -1.90 -40.19
C LYS A 6 -13.88 -1.58 -38.70
N TYR A 7 -14.68 -0.67 -38.16
CA TYR A 7 -14.66 -0.31 -36.75
C TYR A 7 -15.96 -0.71 -36.05
N PRO A 8 -15.91 -1.57 -35.02
CA PRO A 8 -17.09 -1.82 -34.20
C PRO A 8 -17.51 -0.54 -33.48
N GLU A 9 -18.83 -0.38 -33.29
CA GLU A 9 -19.41 0.76 -32.58
C GLU A 9 -18.74 1.00 -31.22
N SER A 10 -18.57 2.26 -30.87
CA SER A 10 -17.79 2.69 -29.70
C SER A 10 -18.41 2.19 -28.40
N THR A 11 -17.83 1.13 -27.82
CA THR A 11 -18.19 0.67 -26.48
C THR A 11 -17.54 1.55 -25.39
N GLY A 12 -18.21 1.64 -24.23
CA GLY A 12 -17.90 2.57 -23.12
C GLY A 12 -16.46 2.54 -22.58
N ARG A 13 -15.68 1.49 -22.87
CA ARG A 13 -14.25 1.40 -22.50
C ARG A 13 -13.38 2.50 -23.12
N ARG A 14 -13.67 2.95 -24.36
CA ARG A 14 -12.85 4.01 -25.00
C ARG A 14 -13.10 5.41 -24.41
N ARG A 15 -14.26 5.65 -23.79
CA ARG A 15 -14.50 6.91 -23.07
C ARG A 15 -13.70 6.97 -21.77
N PHE A 16 -13.53 5.83 -21.09
CA PHE A 16 -12.73 5.75 -19.86
C PHE A 16 -11.25 6.05 -20.11
N VAL A 17 -10.67 5.51 -21.19
CA VAL A 17 -9.25 5.73 -21.53
C VAL A 17 -8.97 7.19 -21.92
N LYS A 18 -9.89 7.86 -22.63
CA LYS A 18 -9.74 9.29 -22.94
C LYS A 18 -9.86 10.20 -21.70
N GLY A 19 -10.56 9.76 -20.66
CA GLY A 19 -10.65 10.50 -19.40
C GLY A 19 -9.34 10.52 -18.59
N VAL A 20 -8.52 9.48 -18.70
CA VAL A 20 -7.26 9.33 -17.94
C VAL A 20 -6.09 10.10 -18.56
N VAL A 21 -6.10 10.33 -19.87
CA VAL A 21 -4.98 10.96 -20.61
C VAL A 21 -5.06 12.50 -20.59
N GLY A 22 -6.16 13.09 -20.11
CA GLY A 22 -6.41 14.54 -20.19
C GLY A 22 -5.95 15.40 -19.01
N SER A 23 -5.35 14.86 -17.94
CA SER A 23 -5.19 15.60 -16.67
C SER A 23 -3.76 16.06 -16.34
N ALA A 24 -2.84 16.04 -17.29
CA ALA A 24 -1.44 16.45 -17.06
C ALA A 24 -1.11 17.80 -17.73
N THR A 25 -1.76 18.88 -17.31
CA THR A 25 -1.24 20.26 -17.41
C THR A 25 -2.13 21.23 -16.63
N LEU A 26 -1.63 21.80 -15.53
CA LEU A 26 -1.71 23.24 -15.28
C LEU A 26 -0.75 23.65 -14.15
N THR A 27 0.24 24.47 -14.51
CA THR A 27 1.25 25.09 -13.66
C THR A 27 0.91 26.59 -13.54
N GLY A 28 0.61 27.09 -12.31
CA GLY A 28 0.64 28.50 -11.82
C GLY A 28 -0.19 29.57 -12.57
N VAL A 29 -0.83 30.60 -11.98
CA VAL A 29 -0.83 31.29 -10.67
C VAL A 29 -2.17 32.07 -10.58
N GLY A 30 -2.73 32.28 -9.38
CA GLY A 30 -3.75 33.31 -9.15
C GLY A 30 -4.43 33.21 -7.78
N VAL A 31 -4.10 34.13 -6.87
CA VAL A 31 -4.73 34.28 -5.54
C VAL A 31 -6.09 34.96 -5.71
N GLY A 32 -7.18 34.37 -5.21
CA GLY A 32 -8.45 35.07 -5.03
C GLY A 32 -9.72 34.20 -5.02
N ALA A 33 -10.39 34.22 -3.86
CA ALA A 33 -11.78 33.83 -3.58
C ALA A 33 -12.16 32.33 -3.68
N GLY A 34 -12.50 31.77 -2.51
CA GLY A 34 -12.94 30.40 -2.34
C GLY A 34 -14.37 30.15 -2.82
N ALA A 35 -14.50 29.11 -3.62
CA ALA A 35 -15.61 28.16 -3.64
C ALA A 35 -15.04 26.92 -4.33
N ALA A 36 -14.76 25.86 -3.56
CA ALA A 36 -14.24 24.62 -4.11
C ALA A 36 -15.33 23.92 -4.93
N LEU A 37 -15.38 24.20 -6.24
CA LEU A 37 -16.15 23.43 -7.21
C LEU A 37 -15.52 22.04 -7.35
N LYS A 38 -15.90 21.12 -6.46
CA LYS A 38 -15.66 19.67 -6.57
C LYS A 38 -16.82 18.97 -7.30
N THR A 39 -17.31 19.55 -8.39
CA THR A 39 -18.49 19.03 -9.09
C THR A 39 -18.29 19.08 -10.59
N ALA A 40 -17.89 17.95 -11.18
CA ALA A 40 -18.31 17.52 -12.53
C ALA A 40 -17.69 16.17 -13.01
N THR A 41 -16.72 15.56 -12.31
CA THR A 41 -16.12 14.27 -12.76
C THR A 41 -15.69 13.34 -11.62
N SER A 42 -16.36 13.36 -10.46
CA SER A 42 -16.15 12.28 -9.47
C SER A 42 -16.62 10.97 -10.10
N PRO A 43 -15.75 9.96 -10.28
CA PRO A 43 -16.23 8.65 -10.72
C PRO A 43 -17.15 8.09 -9.63
N SER A 44 -18.23 7.41 -10.05
CA SER A 44 -19.17 6.73 -9.15
C SER A 44 -18.44 5.76 -8.23
N GLY A 45 -18.80 5.73 -6.94
CA GLY A 45 -18.12 4.96 -5.91
C GLY A 45 -17.76 5.75 -4.65
N GLU A 46 -17.53 5.06 -3.54
CA GLU A 46 -17.16 5.65 -2.26
C GLU A 46 -15.64 5.89 -2.15
N GLY A 47 -15.27 7.09 -1.69
CA GLY A 47 -13.86 7.50 -1.57
C GLY A 47 -13.24 7.96 -2.90
N GLY A 48 -11.91 7.94 -2.98
CA GLY A 48 -11.17 8.37 -4.15
C GLY A 48 -10.79 9.87 -4.18
N GLY A 49 -10.00 10.24 -5.19
CA GLY A 49 -9.45 11.60 -5.34
C GLY A 49 -8.04 11.76 -4.76
N THR A 50 -7.52 12.99 -4.76
CA THR A 50 -6.15 13.26 -4.33
C THR A 50 -5.94 12.89 -2.85
N THR A 51 -5.17 11.83 -2.63
CA THR A 51 -4.87 11.26 -1.32
C THR A 51 -3.40 11.50 -1.02
N GLN A 52 -3.12 12.12 0.13
CA GLN A 52 -1.76 12.21 0.68
C GLN A 52 -1.52 11.02 1.60
N TYR A 53 -0.35 10.40 1.49
CA TYR A 53 0.00 9.20 2.22
C TYR A 53 1.49 9.15 2.51
N MET A 54 1.88 8.33 3.47
CA MET A 54 3.27 8.00 3.75
C MET A 54 3.64 6.69 3.05
N ALA A 55 4.83 6.67 2.46
CA ALA A 55 5.24 5.62 1.57
C ALA A 55 6.70 5.22 1.79
N VAL A 56 6.98 3.95 1.55
CA VAL A 56 8.34 3.48 1.29
C VAL A 56 8.81 4.08 -0.04
N GLU A 57 9.89 4.86 -0.01
CA GLU A 57 10.34 5.67 -1.13
C GLU A 57 10.74 4.83 -2.34
N ASN A 58 10.25 5.18 -3.53
CA ASN A 58 10.82 4.67 -4.77
C ASN A 58 12.10 5.46 -5.10
N ILE A 59 13.22 4.76 -5.24
CA ILE A 59 14.55 5.38 -5.47
C ILE A 59 15.10 5.13 -6.87
N ALA A 60 14.55 4.16 -7.61
CA ALA A 60 14.90 3.91 -9.01
C ALA A 60 13.81 3.19 -9.81
N GLY A 61 13.96 3.19 -11.13
CA GLY A 61 13.07 2.52 -12.09
C GLY A 61 11.76 3.27 -12.37
N PRO A 62 10.84 2.66 -13.13
CA PRO A 62 9.67 3.34 -13.70
C PRO A 62 8.47 3.49 -12.75
N ALA A 63 8.55 2.96 -11.53
CA ALA A 63 7.48 3.12 -10.55
C ALA A 63 7.24 4.62 -10.25
N PRO A 64 6.00 5.13 -10.42
CA PRO A 64 5.74 6.57 -10.35
C PRO A 64 5.72 7.12 -8.92
N ARG A 65 5.68 6.24 -7.91
CA ARG A 65 5.51 6.62 -6.49
C ARG A 65 5.92 5.50 -5.54
N GLY A 66 6.09 5.82 -4.27
CA GLY A 66 6.37 4.86 -3.21
C GLY A 66 5.21 3.93 -2.85
N MET A 67 5.49 2.82 -2.16
CA MET A 67 4.44 1.89 -1.69
C MET A 67 3.86 2.38 -0.36
N PRO A 68 2.51 2.40 -0.19
CA PRO A 68 1.91 2.91 1.04
C PRO A 68 2.34 2.12 2.27
N GLN A 69 2.79 2.84 3.29
CA GLN A 69 3.07 2.27 4.60
C GLN A 69 1.77 1.89 5.30
N ILE A 70 1.83 0.81 6.09
CA ILE A 70 0.81 0.42 7.05
C ILE A 70 1.40 0.72 8.45
N PRO A 71 0.87 1.70 9.20
CA PRO A 71 1.29 1.95 10.57
C PRO A 71 1.09 0.71 11.44
N ILE A 72 2.03 0.45 12.35
CA ILE A 72 2.04 -0.76 13.18
C ILE A 72 1.69 -0.44 14.63
N GLU A 73 1.11 -1.42 15.31
CA GLU A 73 0.99 -1.52 16.76
C GLU A 73 1.36 -2.95 17.17
N ILE A 74 2.03 -3.13 18.31
CA ILE A 74 2.29 -4.44 18.90
C ILE A 74 1.41 -4.56 20.14
N ASP A 75 0.63 -5.63 20.24
CA ASP A 75 -0.21 -5.85 21.41
C ASP A 75 0.60 -6.27 22.66
N SER A 76 -0.09 -6.42 23.79
CA SER A 76 0.54 -6.80 25.07
C SER A 76 1.16 -8.20 25.07
N GLU A 77 0.70 -9.08 24.18
CA GLU A 77 1.21 -10.45 24.06
C GLU A 77 2.43 -10.50 23.12
N GLY A 78 2.60 -9.51 22.24
CA GLY A 78 3.70 -9.43 21.29
C GLY A 78 3.29 -9.71 19.84
N TYR A 79 2.00 -9.75 19.52
CA TYR A 79 1.52 -9.91 18.14
C TYR A 79 1.44 -8.58 17.41
N LEU A 80 1.83 -8.59 16.14
CA LEU A 80 1.86 -7.39 15.31
C LEU A 80 0.50 -7.14 14.66
N LYS A 81 0.06 -5.88 14.72
CA LYS A 81 -1.16 -5.37 14.09
C LYS A 81 -0.83 -4.24 13.12
N GLY A 82 -1.45 -4.25 11.95
CA GLY A 82 -1.52 -3.09 11.07
C GLY A 82 -2.70 -2.22 11.49
N GLN A 83 -2.46 -0.94 11.77
CA GLN A 83 -3.53 -0.03 12.16
C GLN A 83 -4.52 0.15 11.01
N PHE A 84 -5.80 0.12 11.33
CA PHE A 84 -6.90 0.43 10.41
C PHE A 84 -7.91 1.32 11.15
N PRO A 85 -8.36 2.44 10.56
CA PRO A 85 -9.29 3.35 11.24
C PRO A 85 -10.69 2.73 11.38
N GLU A 86 -11.36 3.06 12.49
CA GLU A 86 -12.74 2.65 12.73
C GLU A 86 -13.70 3.35 11.76
N ALA A 87 -14.67 2.59 11.22
CA ALA A 87 -15.73 3.11 10.38
C ALA A 87 -16.74 3.93 11.20
N LYS A 88 -17.15 5.09 10.67
CA LYS A 88 -18.16 5.96 11.24
C LYS A 88 -19.12 6.44 10.15
N LYS A 89 -20.41 6.37 10.45
CA LYS A 89 -21.46 6.95 9.60
C LYS A 89 -21.55 8.45 9.86
N VAL A 90 -21.44 9.25 8.80
CA VAL A 90 -21.54 10.72 8.87
C VAL A 90 -22.47 11.25 7.79
N GLN A 91 -23.18 12.33 8.11
CA GLN A 91 -24.03 13.03 7.14
C GLN A 91 -23.17 13.98 6.29
N LYS A 92 -23.09 13.75 4.98
CA LYS A 92 -22.46 14.67 4.01
C LYS A 92 -23.44 14.96 2.87
N GLY A 93 -23.78 16.24 2.68
CA GLY A 93 -24.67 16.63 1.58
C GLY A 93 -26.10 16.04 1.66
N GLY A 94 -26.57 15.71 2.87
CA GLY A 94 -27.89 15.10 3.08
C GLY A 94 -27.92 13.58 2.85
N GLN A 95 -26.77 12.94 2.64
CA GLN A 95 -26.63 11.48 2.56
C GLN A 95 -25.75 10.96 3.71
N GLU A 96 -26.10 9.79 4.24
CA GLU A 96 -25.25 9.05 5.17
C GLU A 96 -24.12 8.39 4.37
N VAL A 97 -22.87 8.64 4.76
CA VAL A 97 -21.68 8.04 4.16
C VAL A 97 -20.77 7.45 5.23
N VAL A 98 -20.09 6.36 4.88
CA VAL A 98 -19.11 5.72 5.78
C VAL A 98 -17.75 6.39 5.62
N VAL A 99 -17.17 6.82 6.74
CA VAL A 99 -15.83 7.43 6.80
C VAL A 99 -14.99 6.67 7.81
N ALA A 100 -13.79 6.27 7.40
CA ALA A 100 -12.81 5.63 8.26
C ALA A 100 -11.50 6.40 8.17
N GLU A 101 -11.31 7.33 9.10
CA GLU A 101 -10.14 8.21 9.15
C GLU A 101 -9.64 8.33 10.59
N LYS A 102 -8.32 8.35 10.79
CA LYS A 102 -7.70 8.74 12.06
C LYS A 102 -6.46 9.60 11.83
N LYS A 103 -6.03 10.32 12.86
CA LYS A 103 -4.76 11.05 12.86
C LYS A 103 -3.63 10.17 13.37
N ILE A 104 -2.52 10.12 12.63
CA ILE A 104 -1.25 9.47 13.00
C ILE A 104 -0.14 10.43 12.56
N GLY A 105 0.79 10.79 13.46
CA GLY A 105 1.94 11.66 13.14
C GLY A 105 1.57 12.90 12.30
N GLY A 106 0.51 13.62 12.71
CA GLY A 106 0.02 14.82 12.02
C GLY A 106 -0.75 14.59 10.70
N MET A 107 -0.80 13.37 10.17
CA MET A 107 -1.46 13.05 8.90
C MET A 107 -2.81 12.33 9.09
N THR A 108 -3.74 12.56 8.16
CA THR A 108 -4.95 11.73 8.04
C THR A 108 -4.56 10.39 7.42
N TYR A 109 -4.76 9.32 8.17
CA TYR A 109 -4.60 7.95 7.73
C TYR A 109 -5.97 7.32 7.48
N SER A 110 -6.12 6.71 6.30
CA SER A 110 -7.39 6.18 5.82
C SER A 110 -7.20 5.08 4.77
N PRO A 111 -8.22 4.25 4.48
CA PRO A 111 -8.11 3.18 3.50
C PRO A 111 -7.82 3.65 2.07
N GLU A 112 -8.11 4.92 1.75
CA GLU A 112 -7.74 5.57 0.48
C GLU A 112 -6.26 5.45 0.14
N TRP A 113 -5.39 5.33 1.16
CA TRP A 113 -3.96 5.13 0.97
C TRP A 113 -3.65 3.89 0.11
N PHE A 114 -4.53 2.89 0.15
CA PHE A 114 -4.37 1.59 -0.51
C PHE A 114 -5.18 1.48 -1.81
N GLN A 115 -5.95 2.49 -2.20
CA GLN A 115 -6.89 2.42 -3.32
C GLN A 115 -6.21 2.55 -4.70
N TYR A 116 -5.40 1.56 -5.06
CA TYR A 116 -4.75 1.44 -6.38
C TYR A 116 -4.57 -0.03 -6.76
N CYS A 117 -4.25 -0.30 -8.02
CA CYS A 117 -3.92 -1.67 -8.47
C CYS A 117 -5.04 -2.70 -8.16
N GLY A 118 -6.31 -2.28 -8.19
CA GLY A 118 -7.46 -3.13 -7.87
C GLY A 118 -7.69 -3.35 -6.37
N VAL A 119 -6.79 -2.88 -5.50
CA VAL A 119 -6.91 -3.06 -4.05
C VAL A 119 -8.13 -2.35 -3.48
N GLN A 120 -8.60 -1.27 -4.12
CA GLN A 120 -9.83 -0.57 -3.74
C GLN A 120 -11.09 -1.47 -3.72
N THR A 121 -11.05 -2.64 -4.39
CA THR A 121 -12.16 -3.60 -4.41
C THR A 121 -11.95 -4.76 -3.44
N TYR A 122 -10.90 -4.75 -2.62
CA TYR A 122 -10.60 -5.85 -1.71
C TYR A 122 -11.41 -5.66 -0.43
N LYS A 123 -12.01 -6.74 0.06
CA LYS A 123 -12.74 -6.74 1.35
C LYS A 123 -11.86 -6.21 2.50
N GLY A 124 -10.54 -6.45 2.45
CA GLY A 124 -9.61 -5.98 3.48
C GLY A 124 -9.48 -4.46 3.62
N VAL A 125 -9.78 -3.67 2.59
CA VAL A 125 -9.76 -2.19 2.68
C VAL A 125 -11.15 -1.59 2.82
N ASP A 126 -12.19 -2.42 2.83
CA ASP A 126 -13.53 -1.98 3.14
C ASP A 126 -13.64 -1.69 4.64
N PRO A 127 -14.02 -0.46 5.04
CA PRO A 127 -14.14 -0.11 6.45
C PRO A 127 -15.15 -0.94 7.24
N GLU A 128 -16.19 -1.44 6.57
CA GLU A 128 -17.28 -2.17 7.22
C GLU A 128 -17.03 -3.68 7.24
N ALA A 129 -15.96 -4.15 6.61
CA ALA A 129 -15.63 -5.56 6.60
C ALA A 129 -15.16 -6.04 7.97
N ASP A 130 -15.79 -7.13 8.42
CA ASP A 130 -15.37 -7.92 9.58
C ASP A 130 -14.05 -8.64 9.27
N GLN A 131 -12.95 -7.96 9.57
CA GLN A 131 -11.58 -8.40 9.38
C GLN A 131 -10.75 -7.89 10.56
N ASP A 132 -9.89 -8.75 11.10
CA ASP A 132 -8.97 -8.34 12.16
C ASP A 132 -7.76 -7.59 11.59
N ASN A 133 -7.09 -6.86 12.48
CA ASN A 133 -5.94 -6.03 12.11
C ASN A 133 -4.60 -6.75 12.28
N TYR A 134 -4.58 -8.06 12.59
CA TYR A 134 -3.34 -8.79 12.81
C TYR A 134 -2.65 -9.10 11.47
N PHE A 135 -1.33 -8.98 11.46
CA PHE A 135 -0.55 -9.57 10.37
C PHE A 135 -0.49 -11.07 10.55
N ARG A 136 -0.63 -11.81 9.44
CA ARG A 136 -0.63 -13.28 9.44
C ARG A 136 0.36 -13.81 8.42
N TYR A 137 1.07 -14.88 8.76
CA TYR A 137 2.07 -15.45 7.86
C TYR A 137 1.43 -15.92 6.55
N LYS A 138 1.99 -15.46 5.43
CA LYS A 138 1.44 -15.76 4.11
C LYS A 138 1.85 -17.17 3.68
N LYS A 139 0.89 -17.98 3.20
CA LYS A 139 1.20 -19.24 2.51
C LYS A 139 2.07 -19.00 1.27
N GLY A 140 3.10 -19.82 1.08
CA GLY A 140 4.09 -19.63 0.02
C GLY A 140 4.85 -18.31 0.21
N ALA A 141 5.33 -18.08 1.44
CA ALA A 141 6.16 -16.94 1.78
C ALA A 141 7.45 -16.90 0.96
N GLN A 142 8.05 -15.72 0.86
CA GLN A 142 9.19 -15.48 -0.03
C GLN A 142 10.54 -15.78 0.61
N TYR A 143 10.59 -15.92 1.94
CA TYR A 143 11.81 -16.11 2.70
C TYR A 143 11.87 -17.51 3.29
N GLU A 144 13.04 -18.14 3.22
CA GLU A 144 13.27 -19.51 3.67
C GLU A 144 12.91 -19.71 5.14
N TRP A 145 13.27 -18.77 6.02
CA TRP A 145 12.95 -18.85 7.45
C TRP A 145 11.43 -18.91 7.73
N GLN A 146 10.60 -18.41 6.81
CA GLN A 146 9.15 -18.49 6.96
C GLN A 146 8.58 -19.88 6.62
N ALA A 147 9.41 -20.84 6.22
CA ALA A 147 9.00 -22.24 6.12
C ALA A 147 8.74 -22.87 7.50
N ASP A 148 9.33 -22.30 8.55
CA ASP A 148 9.26 -22.82 9.92
C ASP A 148 8.05 -22.29 10.71
N VAL A 149 7.26 -21.38 10.13
CA VAL A 149 6.08 -20.77 10.77
C VAL A 149 4.78 -21.22 10.10
N GLU A 150 3.71 -21.31 10.88
CA GLU A 150 2.40 -21.72 10.38
C GLU A 150 1.76 -20.63 9.51
N ALA A 151 1.43 -20.95 8.26
CA ALA A 151 0.69 -20.06 7.39
C ALA A 151 -0.70 -19.75 7.96
N GLY A 152 -1.10 -18.48 8.00
CA GLY A 152 -2.32 -18.00 8.63
C GLY A 152 -2.17 -17.68 10.14
N GLY A 153 -1.12 -18.18 10.78
CA GLY A 153 -0.74 -17.82 12.15
C GLY A 153 -0.42 -16.33 12.28
N LYS A 154 -0.74 -15.75 13.44
CA LYS A 154 -0.40 -14.34 13.74
C LYS A 154 1.11 -14.18 13.85
N VAL A 155 1.61 -13.05 13.36
CA VAL A 155 3.04 -12.72 13.41
C VAL A 155 3.41 -12.26 14.82
N HIS A 156 4.43 -12.87 15.42
CA HIS A 156 4.92 -12.53 16.75
C HIS A 156 6.28 -11.82 16.69
N VAL A 157 6.57 -10.94 17.66
CA VAL A 157 7.85 -10.17 17.69
C VAL A 157 9.09 -11.05 17.85
N ASP A 158 8.96 -12.19 18.52
CA ASP A 158 10.08 -13.08 18.85
C ASP A 158 10.63 -13.81 17.62
N ASP A 159 9.79 -14.00 16.61
CA ASP A 159 10.20 -14.56 15.31
C ASP A 159 11.23 -13.65 14.60
N PHE A 160 11.39 -12.41 15.07
CA PHE A 160 12.35 -11.43 14.56
C PHE A 160 13.51 -11.16 15.52
N SER A 161 13.74 -11.98 16.54
CA SER A 161 14.76 -11.75 17.58
C SER A 161 16.19 -11.57 17.03
N ASP A 162 16.52 -12.21 15.92
CA ASP A 162 17.82 -12.15 15.24
C ASP A 162 17.96 -11.04 14.19
N TYR A 163 17.00 -10.10 14.10
CA TYR A 163 16.97 -9.04 13.07
C TYR A 163 18.24 -8.20 12.91
N LYS A 164 19.03 -8.03 13.97
CA LYS A 164 20.30 -7.27 13.93
C LYS A 164 21.44 -8.03 13.26
N THR A 165 21.33 -9.34 13.13
CA THR A 165 22.34 -10.21 12.53
C THR A 165 21.83 -11.00 11.32
N TRP A 166 20.51 -11.01 11.11
CA TRP A 166 19.87 -11.75 10.03
C TRP A 166 20.46 -11.42 8.66
N GLY A 167 20.64 -12.45 7.84
CA GLY A 167 21.09 -12.35 6.46
C GLY A 167 20.75 -13.63 5.69
N ASN A 168 20.67 -13.51 4.37
CA ASN A 168 20.29 -14.61 3.47
C ASN A 168 21.22 -14.70 2.24
N GLY A 169 22.44 -14.17 2.35
CA GLY A 169 23.41 -14.14 1.25
C GLY A 169 23.13 -13.10 0.15
N ILE A 170 22.06 -12.31 0.25
CA ILE A 170 21.76 -11.21 -0.67
C ILE A 170 22.07 -9.89 0.05
N GLY A 171 22.99 -9.10 -0.49
CA GLY A 171 23.40 -7.81 0.10
C GLY A 171 24.02 -7.94 1.49
N LYS A 172 23.93 -6.87 2.30
CA LYS A 172 24.48 -6.79 3.65
C LYS A 172 23.56 -7.49 4.68
N SER A 173 24.15 -8.31 5.54
CA SER A 173 23.47 -8.84 6.74
C SER A 173 23.24 -7.74 7.78
N GLY A 174 22.31 -7.97 8.71
CA GLY A 174 22.02 -7.09 9.84
C GLY A 174 21.25 -5.82 9.49
N LEU A 175 20.74 -5.70 8.26
CA LEU A 175 19.85 -4.61 7.87
C LEU A 175 18.41 -4.77 8.38
N GLY A 176 18.08 -5.94 8.94
CA GLY A 176 16.76 -6.27 9.44
C GLY A 176 16.24 -7.59 8.90
N LYS A 177 15.28 -8.18 9.61
CA LYS A 177 14.64 -9.44 9.22
C LYS A 177 13.26 -9.19 8.60
N PRO A 178 13.01 -9.64 7.37
CA PRO A 178 11.74 -9.42 6.66
C PRO A 178 10.78 -10.60 6.76
N ALA A 179 9.47 -10.34 6.75
CA ALA A 179 8.43 -11.35 6.53
C ALA A 179 7.43 -10.90 5.46
N THR A 180 7.07 -11.81 4.55
CA THR A 180 5.87 -11.65 3.70
C THR A 180 4.65 -12.16 4.46
N VAL A 181 3.67 -11.30 4.64
CA VAL A 181 2.48 -11.54 5.47
C VAL A 181 1.22 -11.13 4.72
N THR A 182 0.06 -11.47 5.27
CA THR A 182 -1.24 -10.94 4.87
C THR A 182 -1.79 -10.04 5.97
N TRP A 183 -2.71 -9.15 5.62
CA TRP A 183 -3.37 -8.23 6.55
C TRP A 183 -4.84 -8.09 6.16
N ARG A 184 -5.77 -8.10 7.11
CA ARG A 184 -7.22 -7.98 6.82
C ARG A 184 -7.66 -8.83 5.62
N SER A 185 -7.27 -10.10 5.62
CA SER A 185 -7.46 -11.03 4.49
C SER A 185 -7.93 -12.41 4.96
N GLN A 186 -8.71 -12.43 6.03
CA GLN A 186 -9.37 -13.63 6.52
C GLN A 186 -10.60 -13.92 5.64
N ASP A 187 -10.82 -15.18 5.29
CA ASP A 187 -12.01 -15.63 4.55
C ASP A 187 -12.24 -14.89 3.22
N VAL A 188 -11.15 -14.60 2.50
CA VAL A 188 -11.17 -14.03 1.14
C VAL A 188 -10.38 -14.89 0.17
N ASP A 189 -10.71 -14.77 -1.11
CA ASP A 189 -9.93 -15.41 -2.17
C ASP A 189 -8.50 -14.89 -2.22
N SER A 190 -7.59 -15.73 -2.73
CA SER A 190 -6.18 -15.37 -2.92
C SER A 190 -5.99 -14.11 -3.79
N SER A 191 -6.92 -13.83 -4.70
CA SER A 191 -6.93 -12.63 -5.57
C SER A 191 -7.28 -11.34 -4.82
N GLN A 192 -7.91 -11.44 -3.64
CA GLN A 192 -8.30 -10.33 -2.77
C GLN A 192 -7.43 -10.21 -1.52
N THR A 193 -6.38 -11.03 -1.40
CA THR A 193 -5.46 -10.99 -0.28
C THR A 193 -4.56 -9.74 -0.34
N LEU A 194 -4.57 -8.94 0.72
CA LEU A 194 -3.61 -7.84 0.91
C LEU A 194 -2.25 -8.43 1.32
N THR A 195 -1.36 -8.57 0.34
CA THR A 195 0.02 -8.99 0.60
C THR A 195 0.82 -7.81 1.14
N VAL A 196 1.45 -8.02 2.30
CA VAL A 196 2.22 -7.00 3.03
C VAL A 196 3.64 -7.50 3.23
N GLN A 197 4.58 -6.56 3.26
CA GLN A 197 5.95 -6.82 3.70
C GLN A 197 6.12 -6.16 5.06
N VAL A 198 6.52 -6.95 6.05
CA VAL A 198 6.94 -6.50 7.38
C VAL A 198 8.47 -6.59 7.43
N LEU A 199 9.11 -5.62 8.08
CA LEU A 199 10.55 -5.60 8.33
C LEU A 199 10.81 -5.08 9.74
N ARG A 200 11.55 -5.84 10.55
CA ARG A 200 12.16 -5.35 11.79
C ARG A 200 13.59 -4.93 11.49
N SER A 201 13.98 -3.70 11.78
CA SER A 201 15.32 -3.20 11.42
C SER A 201 15.92 -2.23 12.45
N PRO A 202 17.22 -2.36 12.76
CA PRO A 202 17.93 -1.36 13.56
C PRO A 202 18.01 0.02 12.88
N LEU A 203 17.78 0.11 11.56
CA LEU A 203 17.77 1.40 10.85
C LEU A 203 16.47 2.17 11.06
N ILE A 204 15.36 1.47 11.34
CA ILE A 204 14.10 2.11 11.73
C ILE A 204 14.20 2.60 13.18
N GLU A 205 14.80 1.81 14.08
CA GLU A 205 15.02 2.20 15.49
C GLU A 205 15.85 3.48 15.65
N LYS A 206 16.76 3.76 14.70
CA LYS A 206 17.63 4.96 14.72
C LYS A 206 16.95 6.21 14.19
N LYS A 207 15.76 6.10 13.62
CA LYS A 207 15.04 7.26 13.07
C LYS A 207 14.21 7.87 14.18
N ASP A 208 14.44 9.15 14.41
CA ASP A 208 13.66 9.94 15.35
C ASP A 208 12.99 11.08 14.58
N ASN A 209 11.73 10.84 14.20
CA ASN A 209 10.85 11.88 13.66
C ASN A 209 9.40 11.56 14.00
N GLU A 210 8.55 12.59 13.97
CA GLU A 210 7.14 12.50 14.37
C GLU A 210 6.41 11.32 13.73
N TRP A 211 6.61 11.12 12.42
CA TRP A 211 5.91 10.06 11.71
C TRP A 211 6.40 8.66 12.08
N VAL A 212 7.72 8.44 12.14
CA VAL A 212 8.29 7.14 12.56
C VAL A 212 7.84 6.81 13.97
N ASN A 213 7.93 7.75 14.90
CA ASN A 213 7.53 7.55 16.30
C ASN A 213 6.05 7.24 16.46
N ALA A 214 5.18 7.75 15.57
CA ALA A 214 3.74 7.52 15.61
C ALA A 214 3.25 6.29 14.82
N SER A 215 4.05 5.78 13.88
CA SER A 215 3.62 4.76 12.91
C SER A 215 4.42 3.46 12.94
N THR A 216 5.48 3.39 13.73
CA THR A 216 6.33 2.21 13.90
C THR A 216 6.40 1.82 15.38
N ASP A 217 6.74 0.57 15.66
CA ASP A 217 6.90 0.06 17.03
C ASP A 217 8.04 -0.97 17.07
N LYS A 218 8.91 -0.92 18.08
CA LYS A 218 10.10 -1.79 18.26
C LYS A 218 10.94 -1.99 16.97
N GLY A 219 11.07 -0.95 16.15
CA GLY A 219 11.81 -0.99 14.89
C GLY A 219 11.11 -1.72 13.74
N PHE A 220 9.82 -2.02 13.87
CA PHE A 220 9.01 -2.61 12.81
C PHE A 220 8.43 -1.55 11.87
N VAL A 221 8.53 -1.82 10.57
CA VAL A 221 7.85 -1.08 9.50
C VAL A 221 7.12 -2.07 8.60
N ALA A 222 5.97 -1.65 8.05
CA ALA A 222 5.20 -2.46 7.12
C ALA A 222 4.68 -1.60 5.96
N TRP A 223 4.49 -2.21 4.80
CA TRP A 223 3.88 -1.57 3.64
C TRP A 223 3.08 -2.58 2.81
N LEU A 224 2.08 -2.07 2.10
CA LEU A 224 1.37 -2.85 1.11
C LEU A 224 2.33 -3.24 -0.01
N ASN A 225 2.61 -4.53 -0.17
CA ASN A 225 3.68 -5.03 -1.03
C ASN A 225 3.22 -5.17 -2.48
N LYS A 226 2.79 -4.05 -3.07
CA LYS A 226 2.27 -3.97 -4.43
C LYS A 226 2.95 -2.82 -5.18
N CYS A 227 3.83 -3.18 -6.11
CA CYS A 227 4.58 -2.24 -6.93
C CYS A 227 3.61 -1.27 -7.61
N THR A 228 3.93 0.01 -7.54
CA THR A 228 3.08 1.10 -8.00
C THR A 228 3.11 1.32 -9.51
N HIS A 229 3.95 0.57 -10.23
CA HIS A 229 4.01 0.56 -11.70
C HIS A 229 2.91 -0.33 -12.29
N PHE A 230 3.10 -1.64 -12.24
CA PHE A 230 2.16 -2.65 -12.76
C PHE A 230 1.86 -3.75 -11.73
N CYS A 231 1.78 -3.36 -10.46
CA CYS A 231 1.11 -4.15 -9.43
C CYS A 231 1.76 -5.51 -9.08
N CYS A 232 2.97 -5.80 -9.57
CA CYS A 232 3.77 -6.95 -9.14
C CYS A 232 4.08 -6.88 -7.63
N VAL A 233 4.40 -8.01 -7.03
CA VAL A 233 4.82 -8.10 -5.62
C VAL A 233 6.36 -8.05 -5.56
N PRO A 234 6.98 -6.93 -5.15
CA PRO A 234 8.43 -6.84 -5.05
C PRO A 234 8.96 -7.57 -3.81
N LYS A 235 10.29 -7.69 -3.70
CA LYS A 235 10.93 -8.42 -2.60
C LYS A 235 12.07 -7.61 -1.99
N PHE A 236 12.10 -7.49 -0.67
CA PHE A 236 13.26 -6.96 0.06
C PHE A 236 14.32 -8.04 0.17
N LYS A 237 15.53 -7.81 -0.35
CA LYS A 237 16.63 -8.81 -0.29
C LYS A 237 16.22 -10.23 -0.73
N GLY A 238 15.26 -10.36 -1.64
CA GLY A 238 14.66 -11.66 -2.02
C GLY A 238 15.01 -12.14 -3.43
N ILE A 239 15.86 -11.39 -4.16
CA ILE A 239 16.25 -11.68 -5.54
C ILE A 239 17.75 -11.40 -5.68
N ALA A 240 18.59 -12.43 -5.75
CA ALA A 240 20.05 -12.25 -5.85
C ALA A 240 20.47 -11.40 -7.07
N GLY A 241 19.71 -11.48 -8.17
CA GLY A 241 19.95 -10.69 -9.38
C GLY A 241 19.74 -9.18 -9.21
N SER A 242 19.16 -8.71 -8.11
CA SER A 242 18.96 -7.27 -7.86
C SER A 242 20.28 -6.50 -7.70
N ALA A 243 21.39 -7.18 -7.40
CA ALA A 243 22.72 -6.60 -7.35
C ALA A 243 23.14 -5.91 -8.67
N LYS A 244 22.65 -6.40 -9.82
CA LYS A 244 22.90 -5.78 -11.14
C LYS A 244 22.31 -4.37 -11.27
N PHE A 245 21.40 -4.02 -10.36
CA PHE A 245 20.69 -2.74 -10.30
C PHE A 245 21.01 -1.98 -9.01
N ASN A 246 22.06 -2.37 -8.29
CA ASN A 246 22.43 -1.84 -6.97
C ASN A 246 21.29 -1.92 -5.93
N ALA A 247 20.42 -2.94 -6.03
CA ALA A 247 19.19 -3.08 -5.24
C ALA A 247 19.22 -4.33 -4.33
N GLN A 248 20.40 -4.83 -3.97
CA GLN A 248 20.56 -6.00 -3.10
C GLN A 248 20.23 -5.73 -1.62
N ASP A 249 20.16 -4.47 -1.23
CA ASP A 249 19.82 -4.02 0.12
C ASP A 249 18.43 -3.34 0.18
N ASP A 250 17.68 -3.41 -0.92
CA ASP A 250 16.43 -2.68 -1.13
C ASP A 250 15.28 -3.62 -1.47
N VAL A 251 14.09 -3.02 -1.64
CA VAL A 251 12.91 -3.70 -2.16
C VAL A 251 12.94 -3.64 -3.69
N TYR A 252 13.18 -4.78 -4.32
CA TYR A 252 13.36 -4.88 -5.77
C TYR A 252 12.15 -5.51 -6.46
N CYS A 253 11.65 -4.84 -7.50
CA CYS A 253 10.60 -5.33 -8.39
C CYS A 253 11.21 -5.74 -9.74
N PRO A 254 11.30 -7.06 -10.05
CA PRO A 254 11.98 -7.52 -11.26
C PRO A 254 11.19 -7.25 -12.55
N CYS A 255 9.87 -7.01 -12.46
CA CYS A 255 9.00 -6.85 -13.63
C CYS A 255 9.49 -5.76 -14.58
N HIS A 256 9.85 -4.60 -14.01
CA HIS A 256 10.40 -3.46 -14.76
C HIS A 256 11.48 -2.73 -13.95
N GLN A 257 12.17 -3.46 -13.06
CA GLN A 257 13.37 -3.00 -12.36
C GLN A 257 13.15 -1.76 -11.46
N SER A 258 11.98 -1.66 -10.83
CA SER A 258 11.73 -0.61 -9.82
C SER A 258 12.37 -0.97 -8.48
N VAL A 259 12.94 0.03 -7.81
CA VAL A 259 13.64 -0.12 -6.54
C VAL A 259 13.02 0.82 -5.51
N TYR A 260 12.81 0.31 -4.30
CA TYR A 260 12.30 1.09 -3.18
C TYR A 260 13.19 0.94 -1.94
N ASP A 261 13.48 2.04 -1.27
CA ASP A 261 14.25 2.07 -0.02
C ASP A 261 13.30 1.84 1.18
N PRO A 262 13.32 0.66 1.83
CA PRO A 262 12.43 0.34 2.96
C PRO A 262 12.71 1.17 4.21
N PHE A 263 13.83 1.89 4.25
CA PHE A 263 14.24 2.74 5.36
C PHE A 263 13.88 4.22 5.12
N SER A 264 13.52 4.61 3.89
CA SER A 264 13.07 5.97 3.59
C SER A 264 11.54 6.05 3.56
N LEU A 265 10.96 6.72 4.56
CA LEU A 265 9.53 6.97 4.66
C LEU A 265 9.23 8.41 4.24
N VAL A 266 8.53 8.57 3.12
CA VAL A 266 8.30 9.87 2.48
C VAL A 266 6.83 10.15 2.25
N LYS A 267 6.45 11.42 2.36
CA LYS A 267 5.11 11.88 2.01
C LYS A 267 4.95 11.92 0.49
N LYS A 268 3.90 11.29 -0.02
CA LYS A 268 3.55 11.28 -1.44
C LYS A 268 2.05 11.56 -1.60
N SER A 269 1.62 11.72 -2.85
CA SER A 269 0.21 11.81 -3.20
C SER A 269 -0.12 11.04 -4.47
N PHE A 270 -1.34 10.57 -4.59
CA PHE A 270 -1.89 10.00 -5.83
C PHE A 270 -3.40 10.21 -5.87
N VAL A 271 -4.01 9.99 -7.03
CA VAL A 271 -5.46 9.94 -7.15
C VAL A 271 -5.92 8.52 -6.79
N ALA A 272 -6.52 8.38 -5.62
CA ALA A 272 -7.13 7.14 -5.17
C ALA A 272 -8.31 6.76 -6.08
N LEU A 273 -8.40 5.48 -6.43
CA LEU A 273 -9.49 4.93 -7.21
C LEU A 273 -10.71 4.76 -6.29
N PRO A 274 -11.91 5.23 -6.68
CA PRO A 274 -13.09 5.04 -5.85
C PRO A 274 -13.39 3.56 -5.67
N ARG A 275 -13.93 3.20 -4.51
CA ARG A 275 -14.46 1.86 -4.26
C ARG A 275 -15.79 1.73 -4.99
N PRO A 276 -16.07 0.61 -5.69
CA PRO A 276 -17.40 0.38 -6.24
C PRO A 276 -18.44 0.46 -5.12
N GLU A 277 -19.56 1.14 -5.37
CA GLU A 277 -20.76 0.98 -4.53
C GLU A 277 -21.14 -0.50 -4.55
N GLY A 278 -21.39 -1.10 -3.38
CA GLY A 278 -21.87 -2.48 -3.31
C GLY A 278 -23.21 -2.56 -4.04
N ASP A 279 -23.39 -3.59 -4.88
CA ASP A 279 -24.72 -3.98 -5.33
C ASP A 279 -25.49 -4.40 -4.06
N SER A 280 -26.30 -3.49 -3.52
CA SER A 280 -27.25 -3.76 -2.44
C SER A 280 -28.33 -4.73 -2.90
#